data_AF-A0AAN6EE16-F1
#
_entry.id   AF-A0AAN6EE16-F1
#
_cell.length_a   1.000
_cell.length_b   1.000
_cell.length_c   1.000
_cell.angle_alpha   90.00
_cell.angle_beta   90.00
_cell.angle_gamma   90.00
#
_symmetry.space_group_name_H-M   'P 1'
#
loop_
_entity.id
_entity.type
_entity.pdbx_description
1 polymer ?
#
loop_
_entity_poly.entity_id
_entity_poly.type
_entity_poly.pdbx_seq_one_letter_code
_entity_poly.pdbx_strand_id
1 'polypeptide(L)'
;FKDGVSLLGRGSGYLQVPITIEVTRASKEAIKRVEELGGRVVCVYHNKLALRALLKPEKFAILPKSAMPMTAKMRRMYEDKERRGFLAEGIKEEYVPVSFNFERRVNEAV
;
A
#
# COMPACT_ATOMS: atom_id res chain seq x y z
N PHE A 1 5.61 -17.22 0.03
CA PHE A 1 5.52 -15.82 -0.45
C PHE A 1 4.49 -15.67 -1.57
N LYS A 2 3.21 -15.99 -1.33
CA LYS A 2 2.16 -15.93 -2.38
C LYS A 2 1.21 -14.71 -2.25
N ASP A 3 1.36 -13.92 -1.19
CA ASP A 3 0.34 -12.97 -0.75
C ASP A 3 0.85 -11.51 -0.61
N GLY A 4 2.08 -11.22 -1.03
CA GLY A 4 2.64 -9.86 -1.05
C GLY A 4 4.00 -9.71 -0.36
N VAL A 5 4.34 -8.48 0.03
CA VAL A 5 5.63 -8.09 0.62
C VAL A 5 5.43 -7.63 2.06
N SER A 6 6.27 -8.09 2.98
CA SER A 6 6.28 -7.67 4.38
C SER A 6 7.58 -6.95 4.71
N LEU A 7 7.47 -5.73 5.25
CA LEU A 7 8.60 -4.91 5.69
C LEU A 7 8.97 -5.25 7.14
N LEU A 8 10.23 -5.58 7.38
CA LEU A 8 10.77 -5.94 8.69
C LEU A 8 11.82 -4.93 9.14
N GLY A 9 11.96 -4.74 10.46
CA GLY A 9 12.84 -3.73 11.05
C GLY A 9 14.30 -4.15 11.21
N ARG A 10 14.68 -5.34 10.76
CA ARG A 10 16.05 -5.83 10.89
C ARG A 10 17.00 -4.96 10.06
N GLY A 11 17.97 -4.34 10.71
CA GLY A 11 18.92 -3.44 10.04
C GLY A 11 18.36 -2.03 9.78
N SER A 12 17.32 -1.62 10.50
CA SER A 12 16.74 -0.27 10.42
C SER A 12 17.76 0.87 10.55
N GLY A 13 18.88 0.66 11.26
CA GLY A 13 19.97 1.64 11.39
C GLY A 13 20.67 2.01 10.08
N TYR A 14 20.60 1.17 9.04
CA TYR A 14 21.22 1.46 7.73
C TYR A 14 20.35 2.34 6.83
N LEU A 15 19.06 2.44 7.10
CA LEU A 15 18.19 3.34 6.35
C LEU A 15 18.52 4.77 6.78
N GLN A 16 18.95 5.61 5.83
CA GLN A 16 19.32 7.01 6.09
C GLN A 16 18.47 8.00 5.28
N VAL A 17 17.75 7.51 4.28
CA VAL A 17 16.99 8.32 3.33
C VAL A 17 15.51 8.23 3.66
N PRO A 18 14.75 9.34 3.62
CA PRO A 18 13.29 9.29 3.68
C PRO A 18 12.74 8.51 2.49
N ILE A 19 11.94 7.49 2.75
CA ILE A 19 11.28 6.71 1.70
C ILE A 19 9.77 6.68 1.94
N THR A 20 9.02 6.71 0.84
CA THR A 20 7.59 6.42 0.83
C THR A 20 7.40 5.05 0.21
N ILE A 21 6.80 4.12 0.94
CA ILE A 21 6.66 2.73 0.50
C ILE A 21 5.26 2.16 0.78
N GLU A 22 4.76 1.43 -0.20
CA GLU A 22 3.53 0.65 -0.11
C GLU A 22 3.87 -0.83 0.05
N VAL A 23 3.36 -1.46 1.11
CA VAL A 23 3.62 -2.86 1.43
C VAL A 23 2.36 -3.57 1.88
N THR A 24 2.36 -4.89 1.96
CA THR A 24 1.20 -5.63 2.47
C THR A 24 1.16 -5.61 4.00
N ARG A 25 2.34 -5.67 4.63
CA ARG A 25 2.51 -5.65 6.10
C ARG A 25 3.80 -4.94 6.45
N ALA A 26 3.85 -4.32 7.62
CA ALA A 26 5.07 -3.79 8.18
C ALA A 26 5.17 -4.11 9.69
N SER A 27 6.39 -4.35 10.19
CA SER A 27 6.65 -4.44 11.62
C SER A 27 6.67 -3.04 12.26
N LYS A 28 6.35 -2.96 13.56
CA LYS A 28 6.32 -1.69 14.30
C LYS A 28 7.68 -0.97 14.25
N GLU A 29 8.77 -1.71 14.38
CA GLU A 29 10.13 -1.18 14.29
C GLU A 29 10.45 -0.58 12.92
N ALA A 30 9.99 -1.22 11.84
CA ALA A 30 10.21 -0.72 10.49
C ALA A 30 9.43 0.58 10.23
N ILE A 31 8.15 0.61 10.64
CA ILE A 31 7.31 1.81 10.54
C ILE A 31 7.97 2.96 11.28
N LYS A 32 8.36 2.73 12.54
CA LYS A 32 9.00 3.73 13.39
C LYS A 32 10.23 4.33 12.72
N ARG A 33 11.12 3.49 12.18
CA ARG A 33 12.35 3.97 11.52
C ARG A 33 12.05 4.82 10.29
N VAL A 34 11.11 4.39 9.45
CA VAL A 34 10.76 5.12 8.22
C VAL A 34 10.17 6.48 8.58
N GLU A 35 9.29 6.55 9.59
CA GLU A 35 8.67 7.80 10.06
C GLU A 35 9.67 8.72 10.77
N GLU A 36 10.63 8.18 11.53
CA GLU A 36 11.73 8.96 12.14
C GLU A 36 12.57 9.71 11.09
N LEU A 37 12.70 9.16 9.89
CA LEU A 37 13.40 9.80 8.78
C LEU A 37 12.51 10.76 7.99
N GLY A 38 11.23 10.89 8.33
CA GLY A 38 10.25 11.69 7.58
C GLY A 38 9.66 10.97 6.36
N GLY A 39 9.81 9.66 6.28
CA GLY A 39 9.17 8.83 5.25
C GLY A 39 7.73 8.45 5.59
N ARG A 40 7.09 7.69 4.70
CA ARG A 40 5.70 7.23 4.85
C ARG A 40 5.57 5.75 4.50
N VAL A 41 4.86 5.00 5.34
CA VAL A 41 4.52 3.60 5.07
C VAL A 41 3.01 3.47 4.96
N VAL A 42 2.54 2.81 3.90
CA VAL A 42 1.12 2.47 3.75
C VAL A 42 0.98 0.96 3.57
N CYS A 43 0.17 0.32 4.41
CA CYS A 43 -0.16 -1.09 4.28
C CYS A 43 -1.39 -1.27 3.39
N VAL A 44 -1.18 -1.81 2.19
CA VAL A 44 -2.20 -1.97 1.14
C VAL A 44 -2.50 -3.45 0.91
N TYR A 45 -3.79 -3.77 0.77
CA TYR A 45 -4.21 -5.11 0.37
C TYR A 45 -4.16 -5.28 -1.15
N HIS A 46 -3.44 -6.30 -1.61
CA HIS A 46 -3.50 -6.75 -2.99
C HIS A 46 -3.91 -8.21 -3.05
N ASN A 47 -4.92 -8.51 -3.85
CA ASN A 47 -5.20 -9.89 -4.25
C ASN A 47 -4.20 -10.32 -5.33
N LYS A 48 -4.21 -11.62 -5.68
CA LYS A 48 -3.29 -12.18 -6.68
C LYS A 48 -3.41 -11.52 -8.06
N LEU A 49 -4.62 -11.10 -8.44
CA LEU A 49 -4.86 -10.43 -9.72
C LEU A 49 -4.24 -9.02 -9.73
N ALA A 50 -4.45 -8.25 -8.67
CA ALA A 50 -3.89 -6.91 -8.51
C ALA A 50 -2.37 -6.94 -8.44
N LEU A 51 -1.77 -7.90 -7.70
CA LEU A 51 -0.31 -8.07 -7.67
C LEU A 51 0.27 -8.36 -9.07
N ARG A 52 -0.41 -9.19 -9.86
CA ARG A 52 0.00 -9.47 -11.24
C ARG A 52 -0.10 -8.23 -12.12
N ALA A 53 -1.16 -7.44 -11.94
CA ALA A 53 -1.33 -6.18 -12.68
C ALA A 53 -0.27 -5.15 -12.32
N LEU A 54 0.16 -5.09 -11.05
CA LEU A 54 1.25 -4.21 -10.61
C LEU A 54 2.62 -4.64 -11.17
N LEU A 55 2.90 -5.94 -11.19
CA LEU A 55 4.19 -6.45 -11.65
C LEU A 55 4.32 -6.47 -13.18
N LYS A 56 3.22 -6.69 -13.90
CA LYS A 56 3.20 -6.85 -15.36
C LYS A 56 1.95 -6.18 -15.96
N PRO A 57 1.84 -4.84 -15.89
CA PRO A 57 0.68 -4.11 -16.37
C PRO A 57 0.45 -4.31 -17.88
N GLU A 58 1.51 -4.52 -18.66
CA GLU A 58 1.47 -4.73 -20.11
C GLU A 58 0.70 -5.97 -20.56
N LYS A 59 0.43 -6.91 -19.63
CA LYS A 59 -0.36 -8.12 -19.90
C LYS A 59 -1.87 -7.90 -19.75
N PHE A 60 -2.28 -6.72 -19.34
CA PHE A 60 -3.69 -6.37 -19.12
C PHE A 60 -4.09 -5.29 -20.11
N ALA A 61 -5.08 -5.58 -20.96
CA ALA A 61 -5.65 -4.58 -21.85
C ALA A 61 -6.32 -3.44 -21.06
N ILE A 62 -6.91 -3.77 -19.91
CA ILE A 62 -7.51 -2.83 -18.96
C ILE A 62 -7.04 -3.23 -17.56
N LEU A 63 -6.51 -2.27 -16.79
CA LEU A 63 -6.06 -2.55 -15.44
C LEU A 63 -7.26 -2.91 -14.54
N PRO A 64 -7.19 -4.04 -13.81
CA PRO A 64 -8.26 -4.44 -12.91
C PRO A 64 -8.32 -3.49 -11.71
N LYS A 65 -9.54 -3.20 -11.26
CA LYS A 65 -9.77 -2.48 -9.99
C LYS A 65 -9.18 -3.27 -8.83
N SER A 66 -8.50 -2.59 -7.91
CA SER A 66 -8.00 -3.20 -6.67
C SER A 66 -9.17 -3.75 -5.85
N ALA A 67 -9.07 -5.01 -5.45
CA ALA A 67 -10.07 -5.64 -4.60
C ALA A 67 -9.98 -5.10 -3.17
N MET A 68 -11.13 -4.98 -2.52
CA MET A 68 -11.19 -4.74 -1.07
C MET A 68 -10.99 -6.06 -0.30
N PRO A 69 -10.44 -6.01 0.92
CA PRO A 69 -10.34 -7.20 1.77
C PRO A 69 -11.74 -7.76 2.09
N MET A 70 -11.98 -9.01 1.70
CA MET A 70 -13.30 -9.64 1.78
C MET A 70 -13.69 -9.98 3.23
N THR A 71 -12.78 -10.58 3.99
CA THR A 71 -13.06 -11.05 5.36
C THR A 71 -12.94 -9.92 6.37
N ALA A 72 -13.83 -9.87 7.37
CA ALA A 72 -13.78 -8.90 8.47
C ALA A 72 -12.42 -8.88 9.19
N LYS A 73 -11.80 -10.05 9.39
CA LYS A 73 -10.44 -10.16 9.95
C LYS A 73 -9.39 -9.43 9.13
N MET A 74 -9.44 -9.56 7.81
CA MET A 74 -8.52 -8.83 6.92
C MET A 74 -8.82 -7.34 6.95
N ARG A 75 -10.10 -6.96 6.90
CA ARG A 75 -10.51 -5.55 6.92
C ARG A 75 -10.00 -4.83 8.17
N ARG A 76 -10.21 -5.42 9.36
CA ARG A 76 -9.72 -4.90 10.64
C ARG A 76 -8.22 -4.64 10.65
N MET A 77 -7.45 -5.46 9.94
CA MET A 77 -6.00 -5.28 9.84
C MET A 77 -5.60 -4.03 9.05
N TYR A 78 -6.37 -3.68 8.00
CA TYR A 78 -6.13 -2.52 7.15
C TYR A 78 -6.87 -1.25 7.61
N GLU A 79 -7.80 -1.37 8.56
CA GLU A 79 -8.41 -0.25 9.29
C GLU A 79 -7.54 0.21 10.48
N ASP A 80 -6.65 -0.65 10.96
CA ASP A 80 -5.80 -0.36 12.11
C ASP A 80 -4.75 0.72 11.79
N LYS A 81 -4.86 1.86 12.49
CA LYS A 81 -3.95 3.00 12.37
C LYS A 81 -2.52 2.67 12.79
N GLU A 82 -2.32 1.79 13.77
CA GLU A 82 -0.97 1.39 14.21
C GLU A 82 -0.19 0.66 13.10
N ARG A 83 -0.92 -0.03 12.23
CA ARG A 83 -0.33 -0.76 11.10
C ARG A 83 -0.27 0.10 9.83
N ARG A 84 -0.68 1.37 9.91
CA ARG A 84 -0.77 2.28 8.76
C ARG A 84 -1.57 1.68 7.60
N GLY A 85 -2.67 1.00 7.93
CA GLY A 85 -3.51 0.39 6.92
C GLY A 85 -4.19 1.43 6.03
N PHE A 86 -4.35 1.13 4.75
CA PHE A 86 -4.92 2.07 3.76
C PHE A 86 -6.39 2.44 4.02
N LEU A 87 -7.10 1.70 4.89
CA LEU A 87 -8.48 2.01 5.29
C LEU A 87 -8.53 2.82 6.60
N ALA A 88 -7.40 3.07 7.25
CA ALA A 88 -7.34 3.86 8.46
C ALA A 88 -7.66 5.33 8.17
N GLU A 89 -8.32 5.98 9.13
CA GLU A 89 -8.68 7.40 9.06
C GLU A 89 -7.44 8.28 8.91
N GLY A 90 -7.49 9.23 7.98
CA GLY A 90 -6.38 10.10 7.57
C GLY A 90 -5.53 9.53 6.44
N ILE A 91 -5.30 8.21 6.42
CA ILE A 91 -4.57 7.54 5.33
C ILE A 91 -5.50 7.32 4.15
N LYS A 92 -6.75 6.94 4.40
CA LYS A 92 -7.76 6.65 3.38
C LYS A 92 -8.04 7.85 2.47
N GLU A 93 -8.06 9.05 3.03
CA GLU A 93 -8.29 10.30 2.29
C GLU A 93 -7.11 10.64 1.36
N GLU A 94 -5.89 10.32 1.80
CA GLU A 94 -4.67 10.61 1.06
C GLU A 94 -4.31 9.50 0.07
N TYR A 95 -4.68 8.25 0.35
CA TYR A 95 -4.32 7.09 -0.44
C TYR A 95 -5.21 6.94 -1.67
N VAL A 96 -4.62 7.10 -2.86
CA VAL A 96 -5.29 6.86 -4.14
C VAL A 96 -4.74 5.57 -4.74
N PRO A 97 -5.55 4.50 -4.90
CA PRO A 97 -5.05 3.26 -5.46
C PRO A 97 -4.68 3.43 -6.94
N VAL A 98 -3.54 2.85 -7.33
CA VAL A 98 -3.00 2.86 -8.71
C VAL A 98 -3.98 2.30 -9.75
N SER A 99 -4.91 1.43 -9.32
CA SER A 99 -5.95 0.86 -10.18
C SER A 99 -7.07 1.84 -10.55
N PHE A 100 -7.04 3.06 -10.03
CA PHE A 100 -7.83 4.17 -10.55
C PHE A 100 -7.09 4.73 -11.76
N ASN A 101 -7.57 4.49 -12.99
CA ASN A 101 -7.01 5.06 -14.22
C ASN A 101 -6.75 6.56 -14.00
N PHE A 102 -5.48 6.93 -13.82
CA PHE A 102 -5.07 8.31 -13.56
C PHE A 102 -5.50 9.24 -14.71
N GLU A 103 -5.58 8.68 -15.93
CA GLU A 103 -6.06 9.33 -17.15
C GLU A 103 -7.52 9.84 -17.09
N ARG A 104 -8.39 9.31 -16.21
CA ARG A 104 -9.76 9.84 -16.11
C ARG A 104 -9.87 11.13 -15.33
N ARG A 105 -9.01 11.35 -14.33
CA ARG A 105 -9.14 12.52 -13.45
C ARG A 105 -8.54 13.80 -14.04
N VAL A 106 -7.57 13.67 -14.95
CA VAL A 106 -6.99 14.83 -15.66
C VAL A 106 -7.96 15.36 -16.73
N ASN A 107 -8.77 14.49 -17.33
CA ASN A 107 -9.76 14.87 -18.35
C ASN A 107 -11.13 15.32 -17.79
N GLU A 108 -11.38 15.14 -16.49
CA GLU A 108 -12.59 15.64 -15.81
C GLU A 108 -12.35 16.97 -15.07
N ALA A 109 -11.12 17.48 -15.09
CA ALA A 109 -10.71 18.72 -14.40
C ALA A 109 -10.24 19.83 -15.37
N VAL A 110 -10.55 19.72 -16.67
CA VAL A 110 -10.31 20.74 -17.70
C VAL A 110 -11.64 21.11 -18.36
#